data_AF-A0A7C5CF78-F1
#
_entry.id   AF-A0A7C5CF78-F1
#
_cell.length_a   1.000
_cell.length_b   1.000
_cell.length_c   1.000
_cell.angle_alpha   90.00
_cell.angle_beta   90.00
_cell.angle_gamma   90.00
#
_symmetry.space_group_name_H-M   'P 1'
#
loop_
_entity.id
_entity.type
_entity.pdbx_description
1 polymer ?
#
loop_
_entity_poly.entity_id
_entity_poly.type
_entity_poly.pdbx_seq_one_letter_code
_entity_poly.pdbx_strand_id
1 'polypeptide(L)'
;MQTIQLGKAFIPVLLEVGGGIELSNRHYPPSTDTNLYYSYTNVIADVDSWFTLPAGEATTIFDDVYIMHKSLEWDILNVSYRNVQIDVGNLSNNFLDKATYDSNDDAIVESAKTVNGFTVESNVPPSAVFTDTTYAVGNNGLTEINFTQVLKDSYDNKEDGLGLPNADGQVLISSTDGTRQWETPNNLQGNKHFTDLLDTPSVYVANKSVKVNADGTALEYGDVTSVDMSFVALNDTPNSLVADKLVKVSSSGSSLEFTDIPAGTVLGLTDTPDTYIANKVLKVNANADGFTLGEVSGSFLNLDDTTTAYDAGKLVKVNPTGDGLIYGD
;
A
#
# COMPACT_ATOMS: atom_id res chain seq x y z
N MET A 1 -6.29 6.41 62.50
CA MET A 1 -6.59 5.04 62.05
C MET A 1 -6.65 5.07 60.54
N GLN A 2 -5.56 4.68 59.88
CA GLN A 2 -5.49 4.53 58.44
C GLN A 2 -4.72 3.23 58.22
N THR A 3 -5.44 2.21 57.77
CA THR A 3 -4.93 0.88 57.50
C THR A 3 -4.24 0.91 56.15
N ILE A 4 -2.91 0.81 56.13
CA ILE A 4 -2.15 0.64 54.88
C ILE A 4 -2.16 -0.85 54.55
N GLN A 5 -2.94 -1.21 53.54
CA GLN A 5 -2.93 -2.53 52.90
C GLN A 5 -1.68 -2.62 52.01
N LEU A 6 -0.65 -3.34 52.45
CA LEU A 6 0.47 -3.74 51.59
C LEU A 6 0.04 -4.96 50.78
N GLY A 7 -0.16 -4.77 49.47
CA GLY A 7 -0.39 -5.87 48.54
C GLY A 7 0.82 -6.81 48.52
N LYS A 8 0.65 -8.02 49.04
CA LYS A 8 1.67 -9.07 48.95
C LYS A 8 1.71 -9.58 47.50
N ALA A 9 2.76 -9.22 46.77
CA ALA A 9 3.07 -9.83 45.49
C ALA A 9 3.38 -11.32 45.71
N PHE A 10 2.67 -12.19 45.01
CA PHE A 10 2.96 -13.62 44.94
C PHE A 10 4.25 -13.82 44.14
N ILE A 11 5.29 -14.34 44.79
CA ILE A 11 6.45 -14.91 44.11
C ILE A 11 6.22 -16.42 44.12
N PRO A 12 5.91 -17.07 42.99
CA PRO A 12 5.86 -18.53 42.96
C PRO A 12 7.27 -19.06 43.24
N VAL A 13 7.44 -19.73 44.39
CA VAL A 13 8.66 -20.49 44.67
C VAL A 13 8.52 -21.79 43.90
N LEU A 14 9.36 -21.93 42.88
CA LEU A 14 9.52 -23.17 42.12
C LEU A 14 10.28 -24.16 43.03
N LEU A 15 9.58 -25.18 43.53
CA LEU A 15 10.25 -26.29 44.21
C LEU A 15 10.38 -27.44 43.21
N GLU A 16 11.51 -27.51 42.52
CA GLU A 16 11.92 -28.73 41.82
C GLU A 16 12.31 -29.77 42.87
N VAL A 17 11.44 -30.74 43.12
CA VAL A 17 11.81 -31.92 43.92
C VAL A 17 12.41 -32.92 42.94
N GLY A 18 13.71 -32.76 42.67
CA GLY A 18 14.45 -33.67 41.80
C GLY A 18 14.51 -35.07 42.40
N GLY A 19 13.65 -35.96 41.92
CA GLY A 19 13.57 -37.37 42.31
C GLY A 19 12.21 -37.94 41.91
N GLY A 20 12.16 -38.62 40.76
CA GLY A 20 10.94 -39.24 40.25
C GLY A 20 10.29 -40.19 41.28
N ILE A 21 8.96 -40.22 41.31
CA ILE A 21 8.21 -41.14 42.17
C ILE A 21 8.17 -42.52 41.49
N GLU A 22 8.95 -43.47 42.01
CA GLU A 22 8.88 -44.87 41.59
C GLU A 22 7.74 -45.61 42.32
N LEU A 23 6.87 -46.30 41.57
CA LEU A 23 5.92 -47.25 42.13
C LEU A 23 6.38 -48.68 41.85
N SER A 24 6.48 -49.52 42.90
CA SER A 24 6.74 -50.96 42.77
C SER A 24 5.47 -51.77 43.07
N ASN A 25 5.02 -52.62 42.16
CA ASN A 25 3.92 -53.54 42.44
C ASN A 25 4.44 -54.83 43.08
N ARG A 26 4.31 -54.96 44.41
CA ARG A 26 4.78 -56.13 45.19
C ARG A 26 3.68 -57.10 45.63
N HIS A 27 2.49 -57.06 45.02
CA HIS A 27 1.39 -57.98 45.37
C HIS A 27 1.23 -59.12 44.36
N TYR A 28 0.94 -60.34 44.84
CA TYR A 28 0.69 -61.53 44.03
C TYR A 28 -0.63 -62.20 44.47
N PRO A 29 -1.53 -62.60 43.55
CA PRO A 29 -1.41 -62.46 42.09
C PRO A 29 -1.50 -60.98 41.63
N PRO A 30 -0.84 -60.62 40.53
CA PRO A 30 -0.83 -59.25 40.04
C PRO A 30 -2.25 -58.79 39.68
N SER A 31 -2.75 -57.74 40.34
CA SER A 31 -4.00 -57.10 39.95
C SER A 31 -3.77 -56.27 38.70
N THR A 32 -4.58 -56.47 37.66
CA THR A 32 -4.49 -55.76 36.39
C THR A 32 -4.91 -54.29 36.46
N ASP A 33 -5.50 -53.86 37.58
CA ASP A 33 -5.97 -52.49 37.78
C ASP A 33 -5.36 -51.88 39.05
N THR A 34 -4.30 -51.07 38.87
CA THR A 34 -3.78 -50.20 39.94
C THR A 34 -4.06 -48.77 39.53
N ASN A 35 -5.16 -48.19 40.01
CA ASN A 35 -5.47 -46.78 39.76
C ASN A 35 -5.00 -45.93 40.94
N LEU A 36 -4.09 -44.97 40.70
CA LEU A 36 -3.89 -43.84 41.59
C LEU A 36 -4.76 -42.68 41.12
N TYR A 37 -5.73 -42.30 41.95
CA TYR A 37 -6.43 -41.03 41.80
C TYR A 37 -5.77 -40.00 42.71
N TYR A 38 -5.03 -39.06 42.13
CA TYR A 38 -4.69 -37.80 42.80
C TYR A 38 -5.68 -36.75 42.31
N SER A 39 -6.50 -36.20 43.20
CA SER A 39 -7.29 -35.00 42.91
C SER A 39 -6.84 -33.88 43.84
N TYR A 40 -6.28 -32.83 43.25
CA TYR A 40 -6.20 -31.51 43.89
C TYR A 40 -7.23 -30.61 43.24
N THR A 41 -7.98 -29.90 44.07
CA THR A 41 -9.21 -29.18 43.70
C THR A 41 -9.04 -28.01 42.73
N ASN A 42 -7.86 -27.78 42.13
CA ASN A 42 -7.62 -26.71 41.14
C ASN A 42 -6.39 -26.93 40.24
N VAL A 43 -6.02 -28.18 39.91
CA VAL A 43 -4.98 -28.48 38.91
C VAL A 43 -5.58 -29.36 37.82
N ILE A 44 -5.42 -28.94 36.56
CA ILE A 44 -5.73 -29.73 35.37
C ILE A 44 -4.77 -30.92 35.38
N ALA A 45 -5.25 -32.09 35.77
CA ALA A 45 -4.50 -33.32 35.60
C ALA A 45 -4.49 -33.66 34.11
N ASP A 46 -3.31 -33.65 33.49
CA ASP A 46 -3.10 -34.34 32.22
C ASP A 46 -3.14 -35.84 32.55
N VAL A 47 -4.22 -36.50 32.15
CA VAL A 47 -4.46 -37.91 32.45
C VAL A 47 -3.87 -38.71 31.30
N ASP A 48 -2.55 -38.92 31.33
CA ASP A 48 -1.92 -39.72 30.29
C ASP A 48 -2.04 -41.22 30.62
N SER A 49 -2.77 -41.91 29.74
CA SER A 49 -2.88 -43.35 29.44
C SER A 49 -2.69 -44.42 30.54
N TRP A 50 -3.59 -45.40 30.50
CA TRP A 50 -3.51 -46.63 31.31
C TRP A 50 -2.24 -47.41 30.96
N PHE A 51 -1.40 -47.69 31.95
CA PHE A 51 -0.21 -48.55 31.79
C PHE A 51 -0.31 -49.81 32.65
N THR A 52 0.14 -50.95 32.12
CA THR A 52 0.18 -52.22 32.85
C THR A 52 1.63 -52.52 33.25
N LEU A 53 1.91 -52.55 34.57
CA LEU A 53 3.19 -53.00 35.11
C LEU A 53 3.19 -54.52 35.35
N PRO A 54 4.15 -55.29 34.80
CA PRO A 54 4.37 -56.69 35.19
C PRO A 54 4.76 -56.82 36.66
N ALA A 55 4.49 -57.98 37.26
CA ALA A 55 4.86 -58.25 38.65
C ALA A 55 6.39 -58.20 38.86
N GLY A 56 6.85 -57.37 39.81
CA GLY A 56 8.26 -57.28 40.17
C GLY A 56 9.06 -56.17 39.48
N GLU A 57 8.45 -55.37 38.61
CA GLU A 57 9.10 -54.20 37.99
C GLU A 57 8.68 -52.88 38.66
N ALA A 58 9.53 -51.86 38.54
CA ALA A 58 9.27 -50.48 38.92
C ALA A 58 9.46 -49.59 37.70
N THR A 59 8.60 -48.60 37.52
CA THR A 59 8.76 -47.54 36.51
C THR A 59 8.44 -46.20 37.15
N THR A 60 9.08 -45.15 36.65
CA THR A 60 8.70 -43.76 36.90
C THR A 60 7.51 -43.44 36.00
N ILE A 61 6.42 -42.93 36.56
CA ILE A 61 5.18 -42.66 35.83
C ILE A 61 4.93 -41.15 35.67
N PHE A 62 5.58 -40.35 36.51
CA PHE A 62 5.68 -38.90 36.37
C PHE A 62 7.12 -38.52 36.71
N ASP A 63 7.83 -37.91 35.75
CA ASP A 63 9.20 -37.44 35.96
C ASP A 63 9.19 -36.22 36.90
N ASP A 64 8.18 -35.37 36.77
CA ASP A 64 7.96 -34.21 37.61
C ASP A 64 6.50 -34.14 38.09
N VAL A 65 6.30 -34.06 39.41
CA VAL A 65 4.99 -33.77 40.01
C VAL A 65 5.01 -32.35 40.56
N TYR A 66 4.39 -31.43 39.83
CA TYR A 66 4.24 -30.05 40.27
C TYR A 66 3.06 -29.90 41.25
N ILE A 67 3.36 -29.70 42.53
CA ILE A 67 2.36 -29.39 43.55
C ILE A 67 2.33 -27.87 43.77
N MET A 68 1.36 -27.17 43.18
CA MET A 68 1.13 -25.76 43.48
C MET A 68 0.36 -25.62 44.81
N HIS A 69 1.06 -25.30 45.90
CA HIS A 69 0.43 -25.06 47.20
C HIS A 69 -0.18 -23.64 47.26
N LYS A 70 -1.50 -23.52 47.11
CA LYS A 70 -2.25 -22.26 47.27
C LYS A 70 -2.75 -22.08 48.71
N SER A 71 -1.87 -21.92 49.69
CA SER A 71 -2.22 -21.31 51.00
C SER A 71 -0.99 -21.17 51.89
N LEU A 72 -0.86 -20.04 52.58
CA LEU A 72 0.21 -19.68 53.53
C LEU A 72 -0.09 -20.17 54.97
N GLU A 73 -0.73 -21.33 55.11
CA GLU A 73 -0.91 -21.99 56.40
C GLU A 73 -0.35 -23.41 56.30
N TRP A 74 0.51 -23.77 57.24
CA TRP A 74 1.07 -25.12 57.38
C TRP A 74 -0.03 -26.08 57.84
N ASP A 75 -0.94 -26.44 56.96
CA ASP A 75 -1.75 -27.64 57.16
C ASP A 75 -0.94 -28.83 56.64
N ILE A 76 -0.49 -29.65 57.57
CA ILE A 76 0.15 -30.93 57.32
C ILE A 76 -0.83 -31.76 56.48
N LEU A 77 -0.53 -31.90 55.20
CA LEU A 77 -1.22 -32.81 54.31
C LEU A 77 -0.94 -34.24 54.81
N ASN A 78 -1.86 -34.78 55.62
CA ASN A 78 -1.88 -36.19 56.02
C ASN A 78 -2.21 -37.04 54.79
N VAL A 79 -1.24 -37.20 53.88
CA VAL A 79 -1.27 -38.24 52.86
C VAL A 79 -1.06 -39.56 53.59
N SER A 80 -2.17 -40.20 53.98
CA SER A 80 -2.18 -41.51 54.62
C SER A 80 -1.89 -42.59 53.58
N TYR A 81 -0.64 -42.69 53.15
CA TYR A 81 -0.07 -43.91 52.60
C TYR A 81 0.95 -44.45 53.60
N ARG A 82 0.68 -45.66 54.12
CA ARG A 82 1.47 -46.37 55.12
C ARG A 82 2.89 -46.68 54.62
N ASN A 83 3.80 -45.72 54.79
CA ASN A 83 5.25 -45.78 54.57
C ASN A 83 5.75 -45.10 53.28
N VAL A 84 5.44 -43.81 53.09
CA VAL A 84 6.36 -42.94 52.33
C VAL A 84 7.37 -42.38 53.32
N GLN A 85 8.47 -43.11 53.52
CA GLN A 85 9.66 -42.54 54.13
C GLN A 85 10.27 -41.64 53.06
N ILE A 86 9.98 -40.33 53.13
CA ILE A 86 10.75 -39.36 52.37
C ILE A 86 12.12 -39.36 53.05
N ASP A 87 13.08 -40.10 52.51
CA ASP A 87 14.48 -39.99 52.91
C ASP A 87 14.98 -38.61 52.46
N VAL A 88 14.64 -37.58 53.24
CA VAL A 88 15.19 -36.22 53.13
C VAL A 88 16.68 -36.19 53.47
N GLY A 89 17.25 -37.34 53.88
CA GLY A 89 18.62 -37.51 54.38
C GLY A 89 19.74 -37.36 53.35
N ASN A 90 19.45 -36.93 52.13
CA ASN A 90 20.47 -36.61 51.11
C ASN A 90 20.04 -35.50 50.15
N LEU A 91 19.20 -34.54 50.60
CA LEU A 91 19.16 -33.25 49.93
C LEU A 91 20.52 -32.59 50.18
N SER A 92 21.39 -32.66 49.18
CA SER A 92 22.72 -32.03 49.18
C SER A 92 22.65 -30.64 49.81
N ASN A 93 23.59 -30.37 50.72
CA ASN A 93 23.76 -29.22 51.63
C ASN A 93 23.74 -27.80 50.99
N ASN A 94 22.82 -27.52 50.06
CA ASN A 94 22.66 -26.25 49.36
C ASN A 94 21.42 -25.47 49.81
N PHE A 95 20.58 -26.03 50.67
CA PHE A 95 19.63 -25.23 51.43
C PHE A 95 20.40 -24.63 52.61
N LEU A 96 20.40 -23.30 52.69
CA LEU A 96 21.03 -22.55 53.77
C LEU A 96 20.45 -23.03 55.10
N ASP A 97 21.24 -23.80 55.87
CA ASP A 97 20.85 -24.21 57.22
C ASP A 97 20.91 -22.98 58.12
N LYS A 98 19.76 -22.60 58.68
CA LYS A 98 19.64 -21.43 59.57
C LYS A 98 20.63 -21.50 60.72
N ALA A 99 20.91 -22.68 61.27
CA ALA A 99 21.88 -22.84 62.34
C ALA A 99 23.30 -22.44 61.93
N THR A 100 23.63 -22.54 60.63
CA THR A 100 24.95 -22.20 60.08
C THR A 100 25.13 -20.69 59.86
N TYR A 101 24.07 -19.95 59.50
CA TYR A 101 24.19 -18.53 59.17
C TYR A 101 23.51 -17.57 60.17
N ASP A 102 22.64 -18.06 61.05
CA ASP A 102 21.91 -17.32 62.09
C ASP A 102 21.91 -18.16 63.37
N SER A 103 23.10 -18.31 63.96
CA SER A 103 23.32 -19.23 65.08
C SER A 103 22.61 -18.83 66.37
N ASN A 104 22.16 -17.57 66.49
CA ASN A 104 21.45 -17.06 67.67
C ASN A 104 19.95 -16.80 67.41
N ASP A 105 19.44 -17.14 66.23
CA ASP A 105 18.03 -17.04 65.83
C ASP A 105 17.47 -15.60 65.88
N ASP A 106 18.31 -14.58 65.68
CA ASP A 106 17.92 -13.17 65.71
C ASP A 106 17.48 -12.60 64.35
N ALA A 107 17.40 -13.47 63.34
CA ALA A 107 17.06 -13.15 61.95
C ALA A 107 18.08 -12.26 61.23
N ILE A 108 19.32 -12.16 61.73
CA ILE A 108 20.43 -11.47 61.08
C ILE A 108 21.52 -12.49 60.74
N VAL A 109 21.93 -12.52 59.47
CA VAL A 109 23.04 -13.36 59.03
C VAL A 109 24.33 -12.97 59.77
N GLU A 110 24.92 -13.89 60.52
CA GLU A 110 26.10 -13.64 61.36
C GLU A 110 27.32 -13.16 60.56
N SER A 111 27.49 -13.67 59.33
CA SER A 111 28.54 -13.21 58.42
C SER A 111 28.35 -11.75 57.96
N ALA A 112 27.17 -11.16 58.14
CA ALA A 112 26.88 -9.77 57.81
C ALA A 112 27.01 -8.83 59.03
N LYS A 113 27.17 -9.35 60.26
CA LYS A 113 27.31 -8.51 61.46
C LYS A 113 28.69 -7.87 61.58
N THR A 114 29.71 -8.45 60.94
CA THR A 114 31.09 -7.95 61.00
C THR A 114 31.70 -7.78 59.61
N VAL A 115 32.49 -6.73 59.41
CA VAL A 115 33.38 -6.60 58.24
C VAL A 115 34.80 -6.85 58.75
N ASN A 116 35.40 -7.99 58.37
CA ASN A 116 36.73 -8.40 58.82
C ASN A 116 36.85 -8.51 60.37
N GLY A 117 35.82 -9.02 61.04
CA GLY A 117 35.79 -9.21 62.49
C GLY A 117 35.44 -7.96 63.32
N PHE A 118 35.08 -6.86 62.68
CA PHE A 118 34.74 -5.59 63.32
C PHE A 118 33.26 -5.22 63.12
N THR A 119 32.61 -4.68 64.16
CA THR A 119 31.24 -4.15 64.07
C THR A 119 31.25 -2.63 64.02
N VAL A 120 30.25 -2.04 63.33
CA VAL A 120 30.09 -0.57 63.29
C VAL A 120 29.98 0.01 64.71
N GLU A 121 29.27 -0.67 65.60
CA GLU A 121 29.05 -0.18 66.97
C GLU A 121 30.30 -0.16 67.86
N SER A 122 31.26 -1.06 67.64
CA SER A 122 32.45 -1.18 68.51
C SER A 122 33.74 -0.64 67.89
N ASN A 123 33.79 -0.53 66.56
CA ASN A 123 35.03 -0.21 65.84
C ASN A 123 34.99 1.10 65.06
N VAL A 124 33.83 1.74 64.97
CA VAL A 124 33.71 3.10 64.44
C VAL A 124 33.85 4.07 65.61
N PRO A 125 34.88 4.94 65.64
CA PRO A 125 35.01 5.94 66.69
C PRO A 125 33.73 6.79 66.79
N PRO A 126 33.33 7.25 67.98
CA PRO A 126 32.16 8.11 68.14
C PRO A 126 32.19 9.41 67.30
N SER A 127 33.38 9.79 66.82
CA SER A 127 33.60 10.96 65.95
C SER A 127 33.75 10.62 64.46
N ALA A 128 33.48 9.39 64.03
CA ALA A 128 33.53 9.05 62.62
C ALA A 128 32.40 9.78 61.88
N VAL A 129 32.77 10.52 60.83
CA VAL A 129 31.82 11.20 59.97
C VAL A 129 31.67 10.39 58.69
N PHE A 130 30.50 9.77 58.51
CA PHE A 130 30.13 9.19 57.22
C PHE A 130 29.55 10.32 56.36
N THR A 131 30.31 10.80 55.38
CA THR A 131 29.79 11.75 54.39
C THR A 131 29.42 10.97 53.13
N ASP A 132 28.13 10.71 52.92
CA ASP A 132 27.65 10.28 51.62
C ASP A 132 27.88 11.43 50.62
N THR A 133 28.63 11.16 49.54
CA THR A 133 28.77 12.11 48.44
C THR A 133 27.58 11.95 47.51
N THR A 134 26.59 12.82 47.65
CA THR A 134 25.43 12.87 46.73
C THR A 134 25.65 13.94 45.67
N TYR A 135 25.66 13.54 44.40
CA TYR A 135 25.64 14.48 43.28
C TYR A 135 24.18 14.80 42.95
N ALA A 136 23.72 15.99 43.34
CA ALA A 136 22.41 16.48 42.93
C ALA A 136 22.50 17.01 41.48
N VAL A 137 21.82 16.36 40.55
CA VAL A 137 21.47 16.98 39.26
C VAL A 137 20.29 17.93 39.51
N GLY A 138 20.55 19.24 39.49
CA GLY A 138 19.50 20.25 39.67
C GLY A 138 18.41 20.17 38.58
N ASN A 139 17.19 20.61 38.90
CA ASN A 139 16.01 20.66 38.01
C ASN A 139 15.60 19.31 37.38
N ASN A 140 15.09 18.38 38.20
CA ASN A 140 14.40 17.16 37.74
C ASN A 140 15.24 16.21 36.85
N GLY A 141 16.56 16.22 36.99
CA GLY A 141 17.46 15.35 36.22
C GLY A 141 18.10 16.03 35.02
N LEU A 142 18.63 15.22 34.09
CA LEU A 142 19.22 15.68 32.83
C LEU A 142 18.11 16.20 31.88
N THR A 143 17.50 17.33 32.24
CA THR A 143 16.62 18.08 31.35
C THR A 143 17.47 18.97 30.43
N GLU A 144 16.89 19.46 29.33
CA GLU A 144 17.52 20.24 28.26
C GLU A 144 18.41 21.41 28.74
N ILE A 145 18.16 21.91 29.96
CA ILE A 145 18.95 22.94 30.67
C ILE A 145 20.41 22.51 30.92
N ASN A 146 20.70 21.21 30.92
CA ASN A 146 22.04 20.68 31.22
C ASN A 146 22.98 20.63 30.01
N PHE A 147 22.50 20.96 28.80
CA PHE A 147 23.38 21.18 27.67
C PHE A 147 23.81 22.64 27.70
N THR A 148 25.11 22.88 27.89
CA THR A 148 25.68 24.21 27.63
C THR A 148 25.36 24.61 26.19
N GLN A 149 25.20 25.92 25.95
CA GLN A 149 24.94 26.44 24.60
C GLN A 149 25.91 25.84 23.56
N VAL A 150 27.17 25.60 23.95
CA VAL A 150 28.21 24.93 23.15
C VAL A 150 27.82 23.52 22.69
N LEU A 151 27.22 22.69 23.55
CA LEU A 151 26.79 21.34 23.18
C LEU A 151 25.52 21.35 22.31
N LYS A 152 24.63 22.32 22.55
CA LYS A 152 23.45 22.52 21.71
C LYS A 152 23.86 22.96 20.31
N ASP A 153 24.74 23.95 20.21
CA ASP A 153 25.32 24.41 18.95
C ASP A 153 26.07 23.27 18.26
N SER A 154 26.78 22.41 19.00
CA SER A 154 27.48 21.25 18.42
C SER A 154 26.53 20.17 17.90
N TYR A 155 25.30 20.08 18.38
CA TYR A 155 24.29 19.11 17.90
C TYR A 155 23.52 19.65 16.71
N ASP A 156 23.06 20.91 16.79
CA ASP A 156 22.32 21.58 15.71
C ASP A 156 23.21 21.79 14.47
N ASN A 157 24.54 21.89 14.64
CA ASN A 157 25.51 22.04 13.55
C ASN A 157 26.07 20.71 12.99
N LYS A 158 25.51 19.53 13.33
CA LYS A 158 25.97 18.24 12.74
C LYS A 158 25.45 17.97 11.33
N GLU A 159 24.46 18.73 10.88
CA GLU A 159 24.22 19.00 9.47
C GLU A 159 25.21 20.12 9.09
N ASP A 160 26.47 19.76 8.78
CA ASP A 160 27.55 20.57 8.15
C ASP A 160 27.72 22.07 8.51
N GLY A 161 27.14 22.54 9.62
CA GLY A 161 27.09 23.94 9.99
C GLY A 161 26.29 24.85 9.05
N LEU A 162 25.51 24.33 8.09
CA LEU A 162 24.78 25.18 7.14
C LEU A 162 23.46 25.73 7.67
N GLY A 163 22.90 25.10 8.72
CA GLY A 163 21.62 25.48 9.28
C GLY A 163 20.45 25.31 8.30
N LEU A 164 19.29 25.84 8.68
CA LEU A 164 18.10 25.90 7.83
C LEU A 164 18.23 27.03 6.79
N PRO A 165 17.53 26.95 5.63
CA PRO A 165 17.43 28.08 4.71
C PRO A 165 16.87 29.30 5.44
N ASN A 166 17.45 30.48 5.18
CA ASN A 166 17.09 31.73 5.85
C ASN A 166 16.02 32.53 5.08
N ALA A 167 15.60 32.06 3.91
CA ALA A 167 14.53 32.64 3.12
C ALA A 167 13.79 31.55 2.32
N ASP A 168 12.50 31.80 2.05
CA ASP A 168 11.66 30.91 1.24
C ASP A 168 12.23 30.76 -0.18
N GLY A 169 12.20 29.52 -0.68
CA GLY A 169 12.62 29.20 -2.04
C GLY A 169 14.13 29.02 -2.23
N GLN A 170 14.96 29.13 -1.19
CA GLN A 170 16.36 28.73 -1.28
C GLN A 170 16.52 27.22 -1.53
N VAL A 171 17.55 26.86 -2.27
CA VAL A 171 17.93 25.48 -2.57
C VAL A 171 19.35 25.21 -2.09
N LEU A 172 19.62 24.00 -1.63
CA LEU A 172 20.96 23.57 -1.24
C LEU A 172 21.74 23.21 -2.51
N ILE A 173 22.81 23.95 -2.80
CA ILE A 173 23.72 23.63 -3.91
C ILE A 173 24.96 22.93 -3.33
N SER A 174 25.42 21.88 -4.00
CA SER A 174 26.75 21.32 -3.81
C SER A 174 27.64 21.75 -4.98
N SER A 175 28.71 22.46 -4.68
CA SER A 175 29.72 22.86 -5.65
C SER A 175 30.68 21.71 -5.96
N THR A 176 31.43 21.80 -7.06
CA THR A 176 32.39 20.76 -7.50
C THR A 176 33.58 20.60 -6.55
N ASP A 177 33.85 21.60 -5.71
CA ASP A 177 34.84 21.56 -4.64
C ASP A 177 34.33 20.87 -3.36
N GLY A 178 33.07 20.41 -3.35
CA GLY A 178 32.42 19.77 -2.20
C GLY A 178 31.79 20.75 -1.20
N THR A 179 31.87 22.07 -1.45
CA THR A 179 31.21 23.08 -0.61
C THR A 179 29.70 23.05 -0.84
N ARG A 180 28.94 22.98 0.25
CA ARG A 180 27.47 23.06 0.22
C ARG A 180 27.02 24.42 0.75
N GLN A 181 25.98 25.01 0.17
CA GLN A 181 25.43 26.30 0.62
C GLN A 181 23.98 26.48 0.17
N TRP A 182 23.19 27.18 0.98
CA TRP A 182 21.83 27.62 0.61
C TRP A 182 21.91 28.82 -0.32
N GLU A 183 21.31 28.70 -1.49
CA GLU A 183 21.35 29.73 -2.53
C GLU A 183 19.94 30.03 -3.02
N THR A 184 19.68 31.30 -3.31
CA THR A 184 18.43 31.69 -3.99
C THR A 184 18.49 31.20 -5.44
N PRO A 185 17.41 30.65 -6.02
CA PRO A 185 17.41 30.13 -7.40
C PRO A 185 17.94 31.14 -8.44
N ASN A 186 17.67 32.42 -8.23
CA ASN A 186 18.16 33.50 -9.10
C ASN A 186 19.67 33.75 -9.01
N ASN A 187 20.35 33.17 -8.02
CA ASN A 187 21.80 33.24 -7.79
C ASN A 187 22.54 31.93 -8.11
N LEU A 188 21.84 30.86 -8.52
CA LEU A 188 22.46 29.59 -8.94
C LEU A 188 23.63 29.86 -9.90
N GLN A 189 24.85 29.47 -9.54
CA GLN A 189 26.05 29.66 -10.37
C GLN A 189 26.12 28.70 -11.58
N GLY A 190 24.97 28.34 -12.15
CA GLY A 190 24.84 27.49 -13.32
C GLY A 190 24.21 28.22 -14.50
N ASN A 191 23.97 27.48 -15.56
CA ASN A 191 23.34 27.93 -16.78
C ASN A 191 21.88 28.35 -16.50
N LYS A 192 21.63 29.67 -16.38
CA LYS A 192 20.31 30.22 -16.00
C LYS A 192 19.40 30.36 -17.20
N HIS A 193 19.99 30.50 -18.37
CA HIS A 193 19.28 30.59 -19.64
C HIS A 193 19.49 29.32 -20.44
N PHE A 194 18.51 29.02 -21.30
CA PHE A 194 18.63 27.94 -22.27
C PHE A 194 19.91 28.08 -23.11
N THR A 195 20.34 29.32 -23.40
CA THR A 195 21.55 29.66 -24.16
C THR A 195 22.86 29.43 -23.41
N ASP A 196 22.81 29.20 -22.10
CA ASP A 196 24.02 28.98 -21.30
C ASP A 196 24.41 27.49 -21.29
N LEU A 197 23.48 26.60 -21.66
CA LEU A 197 23.72 25.16 -21.73
C LEU A 197 24.71 24.81 -22.86
N LEU A 198 25.55 23.79 -22.61
CA LEU A 198 26.61 23.41 -23.56
C LEU A 198 26.06 22.76 -24.84
N ASP A 199 24.93 22.07 -24.71
CA ASP A 199 24.27 21.29 -25.75
C ASP A 199 23.10 22.04 -26.40
N THR A 200 23.08 23.36 -26.31
CA THR A 200 22.04 24.21 -26.89
C THR A 200 22.64 25.34 -27.73
N PRO A 201 21.82 26.00 -28.57
CA PRO A 201 22.24 27.22 -29.24
C PRO A 201 22.55 28.34 -28.24
N SER A 202 23.69 29.02 -28.42
CA SER A 202 24.19 30.03 -27.49
C SER A 202 23.55 31.42 -27.60
N VAL A 203 22.56 31.60 -28.48
CA VAL A 203 21.83 32.87 -28.70
C VAL A 203 20.39 32.59 -29.10
N TYR A 204 19.44 33.47 -28.76
CA TYR A 204 18.08 33.35 -29.27
C TYR A 204 17.99 33.87 -30.72
N VAL A 205 17.46 33.05 -31.63
CA VAL A 205 17.20 33.43 -33.02
C VAL A 205 15.69 33.39 -33.28
N ALA A 206 15.13 34.50 -33.75
CA ALA A 206 13.71 34.58 -34.09
C ALA A 206 13.34 33.65 -35.26
N ASN A 207 12.10 33.14 -35.27
CA ASN A 207 11.54 32.29 -36.33
C ASN A 207 12.29 30.97 -36.56
N LYS A 208 12.94 30.44 -35.52
CA LYS A 208 13.56 29.12 -35.50
C LYS A 208 12.84 28.21 -34.50
N SER A 209 12.77 26.92 -34.81
CA SER A 209 12.38 25.88 -33.86
C SER A 209 13.64 25.27 -33.26
N VAL A 210 13.55 24.81 -32.01
CA VAL A 210 14.60 23.97 -31.43
C VAL A 210 14.32 22.53 -31.82
N LYS A 211 15.34 21.84 -32.36
CA LYS A 211 15.30 20.42 -32.70
C LYS A 211 16.58 19.74 -32.23
N VAL A 212 16.59 18.41 -32.22
CA VAL A 212 17.83 17.64 -32.01
C VAL A 212 18.71 17.76 -33.26
N ASN A 213 20.03 17.89 -33.05
CA ASN A 213 20.99 17.92 -34.15
C ASN A 213 21.08 16.57 -34.88
N ALA A 214 21.70 16.57 -36.06
CA ALA A 214 21.81 15.37 -36.88
C ALA A 214 22.52 14.20 -36.18
N ASP A 215 23.44 14.51 -35.26
CA ASP A 215 24.22 13.51 -34.51
C ASP A 215 23.49 12.97 -33.27
N GLY A 216 22.34 13.55 -32.89
CA GLY A 216 21.58 13.12 -31.70
C GLY A 216 22.23 13.50 -30.35
N THR A 217 23.19 14.42 -30.35
CA THR A 217 24.05 14.76 -29.19
C THR A 217 23.78 16.13 -28.59
N ALA A 218 23.07 17.00 -29.29
CA ALA A 218 22.76 18.36 -28.86
C ALA A 218 21.46 18.87 -29.50
N LEU A 219 21.05 20.06 -29.09
CA LEU A 219 19.96 20.81 -29.69
C LEU A 219 20.52 21.86 -30.65
N GLU A 220 19.83 22.06 -31.77
CA GLU A 220 20.14 23.08 -32.78
C GLU A 220 18.88 23.83 -33.21
N TYR A 221 19.06 24.99 -33.86
CA TYR A 221 17.94 25.67 -34.49
C TYR A 221 17.64 25.07 -35.87
N GLY A 222 16.42 24.56 -36.01
CA GLY A 222 15.80 24.32 -37.31
C GLY A 222 15.10 25.57 -37.82
N ASP A 223 15.11 25.76 -39.13
CA ASP A 223 14.16 26.69 -39.74
C ASP A 223 12.73 26.24 -39.43
N VAL A 224 11.89 27.15 -38.93
CA VAL A 224 10.44 27.00 -39.07
C VAL A 224 10.14 27.38 -40.52
N THR A 225 10.55 26.53 -41.46
CA THR A 225 10.19 26.79 -42.85
C THR A 225 8.67 26.73 -42.91
N SER A 226 8.04 27.69 -43.58
CA SER A 226 6.58 27.68 -43.85
C SER A 226 6.11 26.40 -44.56
N VAL A 227 7.06 25.58 -45.01
CA VAL A 227 6.91 24.26 -45.60
C VAL A 227 6.26 23.32 -44.58
N ASP A 228 6.62 23.38 -43.29
CA ASP A 228 5.98 22.53 -42.26
C ASP A 228 4.54 22.97 -41.90
N MET A 229 4.05 24.06 -42.49
CA MET A 229 2.68 24.56 -42.30
C MET A 229 1.86 24.62 -43.59
N SER A 230 2.46 24.34 -44.74
CA SER A 230 1.74 24.34 -46.02
C SER A 230 1.10 22.98 -46.25
N PHE A 231 -0.19 22.95 -46.59
CA PHE A 231 -0.91 21.69 -46.85
C PHE A 231 -0.15 20.77 -47.81
N VAL A 232 0.47 21.31 -48.87
CA VAL A 232 1.16 20.54 -49.93
C VAL A 232 2.57 20.05 -49.56
N ALA A 233 3.06 20.43 -48.39
CA ALA A 233 4.39 20.08 -47.91
C ALA A 233 4.35 19.00 -46.81
N LEU A 234 3.16 18.57 -46.42
CA LEU A 234 2.96 17.38 -45.61
C LEU A 234 3.21 16.11 -46.44
N ASN A 235 3.76 15.07 -45.82
CA ASN A 235 4.14 13.84 -46.53
C ASN A 235 2.95 13.02 -47.05
N ASP A 236 1.77 13.22 -46.47
CA ASP A 236 0.54 12.50 -46.74
C ASP A 236 -0.45 13.31 -47.57
N THR A 237 -0.01 14.39 -48.21
CA THR A 237 -0.84 15.24 -49.05
C THR A 237 -0.30 15.33 -50.48
N PRO A 238 -1.11 15.81 -51.43
CA PRO A 238 -0.63 16.11 -52.77
C PRO A 238 0.39 17.26 -52.76
N ASN A 239 1.44 17.16 -53.57
CA ASN A 239 2.57 18.10 -53.61
C ASN A 239 2.28 19.43 -54.35
N SER A 240 1.04 19.68 -54.80
CA SER A 240 0.64 20.92 -55.46
C SER A 240 -0.87 21.10 -55.42
N LEU A 241 -1.36 22.33 -55.19
CA LEU A 241 -2.79 22.63 -55.23
C LEU A 241 -3.30 22.61 -56.68
N VAL A 242 -4.37 21.85 -56.91
CA VAL A 242 -5.05 21.79 -58.21
C VAL A 242 -6.42 22.45 -58.09
N ALA A 243 -6.70 23.42 -58.95
CA ALA A 243 -8.01 24.08 -59.00
C ALA A 243 -9.12 23.06 -59.32
N ASP A 244 -10.34 23.35 -58.85
CA ASP A 244 -11.56 22.59 -59.17
C ASP A 244 -11.51 21.10 -58.80
N LYS A 245 -10.73 20.74 -57.78
CA LYS A 245 -10.68 19.41 -57.18
C LYS A 245 -11.18 19.43 -55.74
N LEU A 246 -11.73 18.32 -55.29
CA LEU A 246 -11.97 18.05 -53.88
C LEU A 246 -10.78 17.31 -53.27
N VAL A 247 -10.53 17.53 -51.98
CA VAL A 247 -9.64 16.68 -51.19
C VAL A 247 -10.44 15.52 -50.63
N LYS A 248 -9.93 14.30 -50.77
CA LYS A 248 -10.46 13.11 -50.10
C LYS A 248 -9.33 12.26 -49.55
N VAL A 249 -9.66 11.27 -48.73
CA VAL A 249 -8.72 10.22 -48.33
C VAL A 249 -8.47 9.29 -49.52
N SER A 250 -7.23 8.85 -49.70
CA SER A 250 -6.85 7.90 -50.75
C SER A 250 -7.50 6.53 -50.51
N SER A 251 -7.59 5.72 -51.56
CA SER A 251 -8.15 4.36 -51.45
C SER A 251 -7.40 3.45 -50.45
N SER A 252 -6.13 3.78 -50.16
CA SER A 252 -5.30 3.09 -49.16
C SER A 252 -5.60 3.51 -47.71
N GLY A 253 -6.30 4.62 -47.49
CA GLY A 253 -6.60 5.16 -46.16
C GLY A 253 -5.42 5.83 -45.45
N SER A 254 -4.26 5.97 -46.11
CA SER A 254 -3.01 6.45 -45.47
C SER A 254 -2.56 7.84 -45.96
N SER A 255 -3.32 8.48 -46.84
CA SER A 255 -2.99 9.79 -47.40
C SER A 255 -4.23 10.52 -47.90
N LEU A 256 -4.06 11.78 -48.28
CA LEU A 256 -5.04 12.59 -48.98
C LEU A 256 -4.71 12.65 -50.48
N GLU A 257 -5.74 12.69 -51.31
CA GLU A 257 -5.62 12.84 -52.77
C GLU A 257 -6.66 13.83 -53.31
N PHE A 258 -6.34 14.47 -54.43
CA PHE A 258 -7.29 15.28 -55.17
C PHE A 258 -8.17 14.41 -56.05
N THR A 259 -9.48 14.61 -55.99
CA THR A 259 -10.46 13.97 -56.86
C THR A 259 -11.30 15.01 -57.60
N ASP A 260 -11.86 14.64 -58.73
CA ASP A 260 -12.85 15.47 -59.42
C ASP A 260 -14.05 15.77 -58.52
N ILE A 261 -14.57 17.00 -58.63
CA ILE A 261 -15.86 17.36 -58.06
C ILE A 261 -16.90 16.45 -58.73
N PRO A 262 -17.70 15.67 -57.97
CA PRO A 262 -18.79 14.89 -58.54
C PRO A 262 -19.65 15.79 -59.41
N ALA A 263 -19.95 15.34 -60.63
CA ALA A 263 -20.60 16.15 -61.64
C ALA A 263 -21.83 16.88 -61.06
N GLY A 264 -21.84 18.21 -61.16
CA GLY A 264 -22.86 19.09 -60.57
C GLY A 264 -24.23 19.06 -61.27
N THR A 265 -24.44 18.12 -62.18
CA THR A 265 -25.72 17.93 -62.87
C THR A 265 -26.23 16.53 -62.58
N VAL A 266 -27.57 16.40 -62.52
CA VAL A 266 -28.25 15.11 -62.40
C VAL A 266 -27.64 14.07 -63.35
N LEU A 267 -27.36 14.42 -64.61
CA LEU A 267 -26.78 13.52 -65.64
C LEU A 267 -25.44 12.87 -65.31
N GLY A 268 -24.68 13.43 -64.38
CA GLY A 268 -23.38 12.87 -64.01
C GLY A 268 -23.45 11.90 -62.84
N LEU A 269 -24.66 11.62 -62.36
CA LEU A 269 -24.92 10.57 -61.39
C LEU A 269 -25.17 9.25 -62.16
N THR A 270 -24.59 8.15 -61.68
CA THR A 270 -24.67 6.82 -62.32
C THR A 270 -26.08 6.23 -62.34
N ASP A 271 -26.97 6.76 -61.53
CA ASP A 271 -28.36 6.35 -61.33
C ASP A 271 -29.35 7.30 -62.04
N THR A 272 -28.91 8.04 -63.06
CA THR A 272 -29.75 8.97 -63.81
C THR A 272 -29.59 8.80 -65.32
N PRO A 273 -30.54 9.32 -66.13
CA PRO A 273 -30.37 9.40 -67.58
C PRO A 273 -29.13 10.21 -67.95
N ASP A 274 -28.37 9.78 -68.95
CA ASP A 274 -27.14 10.44 -69.40
C ASP A 274 -27.37 11.62 -70.37
N THR A 275 -28.62 11.87 -70.75
CA THR A 275 -29.00 12.87 -71.76
C THR A 275 -30.29 13.62 -71.39
N TYR A 276 -30.35 14.91 -71.67
CA TYR A 276 -31.59 15.67 -71.63
C TYR A 276 -32.41 15.48 -72.91
N ILE A 277 -33.66 15.01 -72.78
CA ILE A 277 -34.62 14.92 -73.88
C ILE A 277 -35.75 15.91 -73.62
N ALA A 278 -36.07 16.74 -74.62
CA ALA A 278 -37.16 17.71 -74.53
C ALA A 278 -38.50 17.00 -74.27
N ASN A 279 -39.38 17.65 -73.49
CA ASN A 279 -40.72 17.16 -73.13
C ASN A 279 -40.77 15.85 -72.32
N LYS A 280 -39.67 15.52 -71.63
CA LYS A 280 -39.61 14.44 -70.64
C LYS A 280 -39.49 15.02 -69.23
N VAL A 281 -40.04 14.30 -68.26
CA VAL A 281 -39.84 14.57 -66.83
C VAL A 281 -38.90 13.53 -66.24
N LEU A 282 -38.14 13.93 -65.22
CA LEU A 282 -37.41 12.97 -64.40
C LEU A 282 -38.41 12.23 -63.51
N LYS A 283 -38.43 10.90 -63.56
CA LYS A 283 -39.23 10.05 -62.68
C LYS A 283 -38.35 9.04 -61.97
N VAL A 284 -38.74 8.63 -60.76
CA VAL A 284 -38.09 7.51 -60.07
C VAL A 284 -38.26 6.25 -60.92
N ASN A 285 -37.21 5.45 -61.03
CA ASN A 285 -37.25 4.20 -61.77
C ASN A 285 -38.10 3.14 -61.04
N ALA A 286 -38.37 2.00 -61.68
CA ALA A 286 -39.24 0.97 -61.10
C ALA A 286 -38.69 0.33 -59.81
N ASN A 287 -37.38 0.40 -59.59
CA ASN A 287 -36.68 -0.20 -58.44
C ASN A 287 -36.49 0.79 -57.27
N ALA A 288 -36.86 2.06 -57.44
CA ALA A 288 -36.65 3.14 -56.48
C ALA A 288 -35.18 3.38 -56.07
N ASP A 289 -34.23 3.02 -56.93
CA ASP A 289 -32.78 3.18 -56.72
C ASP A 289 -32.13 4.19 -57.69
N GLY A 290 -32.95 4.92 -58.45
CA GLY A 290 -32.49 5.94 -59.39
C GLY A 290 -33.62 6.61 -60.16
N PHE A 291 -33.27 7.31 -61.23
CA PHE A 291 -34.16 8.07 -62.08
C PHE A 291 -34.16 7.59 -63.53
N THR A 292 -35.30 7.78 -64.21
CA THR A 292 -35.48 7.58 -65.65
C THR A 292 -36.23 8.77 -66.25
N LEU A 293 -36.21 8.93 -67.57
CA LEU A 293 -37.07 9.90 -68.25
C LEU A 293 -38.47 9.32 -68.47
N GLY A 294 -39.48 9.95 -67.88
CA GLY A 294 -40.89 9.71 -68.13
C GLY A 294 -41.46 10.69 -69.15
N GLU A 295 -42.54 10.30 -69.82
CA GLU A 295 -43.34 11.26 -70.58
C GLU A 295 -43.95 12.31 -69.65
N VAL A 296 -44.01 13.57 -70.07
CA VAL A 296 -44.96 14.51 -69.47
C VAL A 296 -46.34 13.98 -69.80
N SER A 297 -47.11 13.61 -68.78
CA SER A 297 -48.50 13.17 -68.97
C SER A 297 -49.32 14.34 -69.50
N GLY A 298 -49.40 14.48 -70.82
CA GLY A 298 -50.08 15.59 -71.51
C GLY A 298 -51.59 15.43 -71.56
N SER A 299 -52.12 14.30 -71.08
CA SER A 299 -53.56 13.99 -71.07
C SER A 299 -54.03 13.85 -69.64
N PHE A 300 -55.14 14.51 -69.33
CA PHE A 300 -55.83 14.33 -68.05
C PHE A 300 -56.16 12.86 -67.78
N LEU A 301 -56.46 12.05 -68.80
CA LEU A 301 -56.81 10.62 -68.68
C LEU A 301 -55.64 9.70 -68.31
N ASN A 302 -54.41 10.22 -68.36
CA ASN A 302 -53.20 9.45 -68.07
C ASN A 302 -52.77 9.62 -66.60
N LEU A 303 -53.59 10.26 -65.77
CA LEU A 303 -53.41 10.35 -64.32
C LEU A 303 -54.13 9.17 -63.65
N ASP A 304 -53.49 8.56 -62.65
CA ASP A 304 -54.02 7.36 -61.97
C ASP A 304 -55.37 7.61 -61.26
N ASP A 305 -55.67 8.86 -60.95
CA ASP A 305 -56.85 9.32 -60.25
C ASP A 305 -57.95 9.85 -61.20
N THR A 306 -57.88 9.50 -62.48
CA THR A 306 -58.85 9.94 -63.50
C THR A 306 -59.54 8.78 -64.20
N THR A 307 -60.61 9.11 -64.92
CA THR A 307 -61.32 8.14 -65.77
C THR A 307 -60.53 7.83 -67.04
N THR A 308 -60.81 6.70 -67.69
CA THR A 308 -60.04 6.21 -68.85
C THR A 308 -60.52 6.76 -70.20
N ALA A 309 -61.59 7.56 -70.24
CA ALA A 309 -62.13 8.16 -71.46
C ALA A 309 -62.89 9.46 -71.17
N TYR A 310 -62.90 10.41 -72.10
CA TYR A 310 -63.73 11.61 -72.00
C TYR A 310 -65.21 11.28 -72.27
N ASP A 311 -66.11 11.72 -71.39
CA ASP A 311 -67.56 11.63 -71.60
C ASP A 311 -68.13 13.00 -72.01
N ALA A 312 -68.63 13.08 -73.24
CA ALA A 312 -69.06 14.36 -73.82
C ALA A 312 -70.31 14.89 -73.12
N GLY A 313 -70.24 16.15 -72.68
CA GLY A 313 -71.36 16.82 -72.00
C GLY A 313 -71.46 16.50 -70.51
N LYS A 314 -70.49 15.77 -69.93
CA LYS A 314 -70.38 15.57 -68.48
C LYS A 314 -69.40 16.53 -67.84
N LEU A 315 -69.64 16.87 -66.58
CA LEU A 315 -68.71 17.63 -65.75
C LEU A 315 -67.78 16.69 -64.98
N VAL A 316 -66.52 17.08 -64.83
CA VAL A 316 -65.59 16.39 -63.91
C VAL A 316 -65.97 16.75 -62.48
N LYS A 317 -66.08 15.75 -61.61
CA LYS A 317 -66.29 15.90 -60.17
C LYS A 317 -65.41 14.94 -59.39
N VAL A 318 -65.17 15.23 -58.11
CA VAL A 318 -64.46 14.31 -57.21
C VAL A 318 -65.33 13.08 -56.97
N ASN A 319 -64.72 11.90 -56.94
CA ASN A 319 -65.38 10.65 -56.63
C ASN A 319 -65.86 10.63 -55.15
N PRO A 320 -66.80 9.75 -54.77
CA PRO A 320 -67.32 9.72 -53.40
C PRO A 320 -66.28 9.42 -52.32
N THR A 321 -65.15 8.79 -52.68
CA THR A 321 -64.04 8.44 -51.79
C THR A 321 -63.05 9.60 -51.58
N GLY A 322 -63.11 10.65 -52.40
CA GLY A 322 -62.26 11.84 -52.28
C GLY A 322 -60.83 11.66 -52.82
N ASP A 323 -60.54 10.53 -53.43
CA ASP A 323 -59.20 10.11 -53.90
C ASP A 323 -59.05 10.11 -55.42
N GLY A 324 -60.07 10.56 -56.15
CA GLY A 324 -59.98 10.72 -57.61
C GLY A 324 -61.15 11.46 -58.24
N LEU A 325 -61.18 11.46 -59.57
CA LEU A 325 -62.09 12.25 -60.40
C LEU A 325 -62.95 11.34 -61.28
N ILE A 326 -64.24 11.62 -61.36
CA ILE A 326 -65.25 10.93 -62.18
C ILE A 326 -66.08 11.93 -62.99
N TYR A 327 -66.82 11.44 -63.99
CA TYR A 327 -67.80 12.25 -64.70
C TYR A 327 -69.17 12.20 -64.02
N GLY A 328 -69.84 13.35 -63.95
CA GLY A 328 -71.22 13.48 -63.48
C GLY A 328 -72.07 14.26 -64.48
N ASP A 329 -73.38 14.03 -64.38
CA ASP A 329 -74.41 14.84 -65.04
C ASP A 329 -74.37 16.30 -64.59
#